data_AF-A0A7V9KRQ6-F1
#
_entry.id   AF-A0A7V9KRQ6-F1
#
_cell.length_a   1.000
_cell.length_b   1.000
_cell.length_c   1.000
_cell.angle_alpha   90.00
_cell.angle_beta   90.00
_cell.angle_gamma   90.00
#
_symmetry.space_group_name_H-M   'P 1'
#
loop_
_entity.id
_entity.type
_entity.pdbx_description
1 polymer ?
#
loop_
_entity_poly.entity_id
_entity_poly.type
_entity_poly.pdbx_seq_one_letter_code
_entity_poly.pdbx_strand_id
1 'polypeptide(L)'
;MSLRRLAWSLWGACVGLTLAGLVFLVLNGGTRHANSIGSPVVDAVFGVLFLTFPTVGAAIASRETGNAIGWLFLGAGLGAALEDSLLGYAAYG
;
A
#
# COMPACT_ATOMS: atom_id res chain seq x y z
N MET A 1 -6.31 -22.19 -5.63
CA MET A 1 -5.97 -20.91 -6.30
C MET A 1 -4.58 -21.03 -6.87
N SER A 2 -4.30 -20.55 -8.10
CA SER A 2 -2.91 -20.48 -8.56
C SER A 2 -2.18 -19.37 -7.78
N LEU A 3 -0.94 -19.62 -7.35
CA LEU A 3 -0.12 -18.64 -6.59
C LEU A 3 0.01 -17.31 -7.34
N ARG A 4 -0.01 -17.35 -8.68
CA ARG A 4 -0.11 -16.16 -9.53
C ARG A 4 -1.37 -15.33 -9.28
N ARG A 5 -2.55 -15.95 -9.18
CA ARG A 5 -3.80 -15.23 -8.88
C ARG A 5 -3.76 -14.59 -7.50
N LEU A 6 -3.17 -15.29 -6.51
CA LEU A 6 -2.99 -14.77 -5.17
C LEU A 6 -2.08 -13.53 -5.15
N ALA A 7 -0.97 -13.55 -5.88
CA ALA A 7 -0.05 -12.41 -5.97
C ALA A 7 -0.76 -11.16 -6.54
N TRP A 8 -1.54 -11.33 -7.61
CA TRP A 8 -2.29 -10.23 -8.22
C TRP A 8 -3.49 -9.77 -7.37
N SER A 9 -4.16 -10.66 -6.63
CA SER A 9 -5.22 -10.26 -5.71
C SER A 9 -4.67 -9.46 -4.53
N LEU A 10 -3.51 -9.85 -3.99
CA LEU A 10 -2.85 -9.10 -2.93
C LEU A 10 -2.37 -7.74 -3.44
N TRP A 11 -1.84 -7.67 -4.66
CA TRP A 11 -1.50 -6.39 -5.28
C TRP A 11 -2.73 -5.49 -5.43
N GLY A 12 -3.87 -6.04 -5.88
CA GLY A 12 -5.13 -5.30 -5.97
C GLY A 12 -5.61 -4.80 -4.60
N ALA A 13 -5.40 -5.59 -3.53
CA ALA A 13 -5.67 -5.15 -2.17
C ALA A 13 -4.75 -3.98 -1.76
N CYS A 14 -3.46 -4.03 -2.08
CA CYS A 14 -2.55 -2.91 -1.84
C CYS A 14 -3.05 -1.62 -2.52
N VAL A 15 -3.43 -1.71 -3.80
CA VAL A 15 -3.97 -0.57 -4.55
C VAL A 15 -5.24 -0.02 -3.89
N GLY A 16 -6.16 -0.91 -3.50
CA GLY A 16 -7.39 -0.50 -2.80
C GLY A 16 -7.13 0.21 -1.47
N LEU A 17 -6.18 -0.29 -0.68
CA LEU A 17 -5.79 0.31 0.59
C LEU A 17 -5.09 1.66 0.40
N THR A 18 -4.19 1.78 -0.58
CA THR A 18 -3.57 3.07 -0.92
C THR A 18 -4.63 4.10 -1.35
N LEU A 19 -5.61 3.70 -2.17
CA LEU A 19 -6.72 4.58 -2.53
C LEU A 19 -7.55 4.99 -1.31
N ALA A 20 -7.82 4.07 -0.38
CA ALA A 20 -8.51 4.40 0.87
C ALA A 20 -7.71 5.40 1.72
N GLY A 21 -6.39 5.21 1.85
CA GLY A 21 -5.49 6.17 2.51
C GLY A 21 -5.56 7.56 1.90
N LEU A 22 -5.50 7.66 0.56
CA LEU A 22 -5.65 8.94 -0.16
C LEU A 22 -7.02 9.59 0.06
N VAL A 23 -8.10 8.81 0.10
CA VAL A 23 -9.43 9.33 0.42
C VAL A 23 -9.45 9.91 1.83
N PHE A 24 -8.92 9.18 2.82
CA PHE A 24 -8.84 9.69 4.19
C PHE A 24 -7.96 10.94 4.29
N LEU A 25 -6.83 11.00 3.60
CA LEU A 25 -5.98 12.18 3.56
C LEU A 25 -6.73 13.43 3.10
N VAL A 26 -7.58 13.28 2.07
CA VAL A 26 -8.44 14.37 1.57
C VAL A 26 -9.54 14.71 2.58
N LEU A 27 -10.22 13.72 3.14
CA LEU A 27 -11.30 13.93 4.12
C LEU A 27 -10.80 14.60 5.40
N ASN A 28 -9.58 14.26 5.82
CA ASN A 28 -8.91 14.77 7.01
C ASN A 28 -8.35 16.20 6.79
N GLY A 29 -8.44 16.74 5.57
CA GLY A 29 -7.93 18.09 5.27
C GLY A 29 -6.42 18.21 5.48
N GLY A 30 -5.69 17.10 5.44
CA GLY A 30 -4.26 17.06 5.73
C GLY A 30 -3.89 17.14 7.22
N THR A 31 -4.79 16.80 8.15
CA THR A 31 -4.39 16.57 9.54
C THR A 31 -3.29 15.52 9.60
N ARG A 32 -2.26 15.83 10.38
CA ARG A 32 -1.06 15.00 10.51
C ARG A 32 -1.37 13.79 11.37
N HIS A 33 -1.11 12.61 10.84
CA HIS A 33 -1.02 11.37 11.62
C HIS A 33 0.44 11.06 11.95
N ALA A 34 0.68 10.02 12.76
CA ALA A 34 2.00 9.67 13.31
C ALA A 34 3.13 9.50 12.27
N ASN A 35 2.79 9.12 11.03
CA ASN A 35 3.75 8.92 9.94
C ASN A 35 3.72 10.04 8.87
N SER A 36 2.96 11.10 9.08
CA SER A 36 2.93 12.22 8.15
C SER A 36 4.28 12.94 8.14
N ILE A 37 4.79 13.25 6.95
CA ILE A 37 5.99 14.08 6.73
C ILE A 37 5.62 15.58 6.88
N GLY A 38 4.35 15.87 7.20
CA GLY A 38 3.84 17.21 7.51
C GLY A 38 3.38 17.99 6.28
N SER A 39 3.42 17.38 5.09
CA SER A 39 2.88 17.91 3.84
C SER A 39 1.97 16.85 3.18
N PRO A 40 0.66 17.11 3.04
CA PRO A 40 -0.28 16.15 2.46
C PRO A 40 0.09 15.73 1.03
N VAL A 41 0.63 16.66 0.24
CA VAL A 41 1.07 16.36 -1.13
C VAL A 41 2.24 15.39 -1.13
N VAL A 42 3.19 15.58 -0.22
CA VAL A 42 4.36 14.69 -0.11
C VAL A 42 3.93 13.32 0.38
N ASP A 43 3.07 13.26 1.40
CA ASP A 43 2.51 12.01 1.93
C ASP A 43 1.77 11.22 0.84
N ALA A 44 0.93 11.88 0.04
CA ALA A 44 0.25 11.26 -1.11
C ALA A 44 1.23 10.72 -2.17
N VAL A 45 2.26 11.50 -2.52
CA VAL A 45 3.28 11.09 -3.50
C VAL A 45 4.04 9.86 -3.00
N PHE A 46 4.46 9.85 -1.73
CA PHE A 46 5.13 8.70 -1.14
C PHE A 46 4.20 7.48 -1.09
N GLY A 47 2.95 7.62 -0.63
CA GLY A 47 1.97 6.53 -0.64
C GLY A 47 1.82 5.86 -2.01
N VAL A 48 1.77 6.66 -3.08
CA VAL A 48 1.74 6.14 -4.46
C VAL A 48 3.08 5.52 -4.87
N LEU A 49 4.23 6.14 -4.56
CA LEU A 49 5.54 5.58 -4.89
C LEU A 49 5.80 4.25 -4.19
N PHE A 50 5.28 4.07 -2.97
CA PHE A 50 5.38 2.82 -2.22
C PHE A 50 4.65 1.65 -2.91
N LEU A 51 3.69 1.90 -3.82
CA LEU A 51 3.10 0.85 -4.68
C LEU A 51 4.13 0.20 -5.63
N THR A 52 5.33 0.79 -5.80
CA THR A 52 6.41 0.14 -6.53
C THR A 52 6.81 -1.19 -5.88
N PHE A 53 6.85 -1.27 -4.55
CA PHE A 53 7.17 -2.50 -3.82
C PHE A 53 6.22 -3.66 -4.13
N PRO A 54 4.89 -3.54 -3.91
CA PRO A 54 3.97 -4.62 -4.22
C PRO A 54 3.86 -4.88 -5.72
N THR A 55 4.10 -3.88 -6.58
CA THR A 55 4.12 -4.08 -8.04
C THR A 55 5.29 -4.96 -8.47
N VAL A 56 6.49 -4.68 -7.97
CA VAL A 56 7.67 -5.54 -8.20
C VAL A 56 7.48 -6.92 -7.58
N GLY A 57 6.96 -6.97 -6.34
CA GLY A 57 6.67 -8.23 -5.65
C GLY A 57 5.69 -9.11 -6.42
N ALA A 58 4.59 -8.54 -6.91
CA ALA A 58 3.60 -9.25 -7.72
C ALA A 58 4.17 -9.71 -9.05
N ALA A 59 4.99 -8.89 -9.71
CA ALA A 59 5.67 -9.27 -10.94
C ALA A 59 6.61 -10.48 -10.72
N ILE A 60 7.42 -10.46 -9.66
CA ILE A 60 8.33 -11.57 -9.31
C ILE A 60 7.53 -12.83 -8.92
N ALA A 61 6.61 -12.72 -7.95
CA ALA A 61 5.84 -13.84 -7.44
C ALA A 61 4.91 -14.47 -8.50
N SER A 62 4.49 -13.70 -9.51
CA SER A 62 3.68 -14.21 -10.62
C SER A 62 4.46 -15.05 -11.64
N ARG A 63 5.78 -14.88 -11.71
CA ARG A 63 6.69 -15.59 -12.62
C ARG A 63 7.39 -16.75 -11.91
N GLU A 64 7.85 -16.51 -10.68
CA GLU A 64 8.65 -17.43 -9.88
C GLU A 64 7.99 -17.60 -8.51
N THR A 65 6.94 -18.43 -8.41
CA THR A 65 6.11 -18.50 -7.20
C THR A 65 6.84 -19.02 -5.96
N GLY A 66 7.97 -19.71 -6.15
CA GLY A 66 8.86 -20.16 -5.06
C GLY A 66 9.83 -19.08 -4.57
N ASN A 67 9.87 -17.91 -5.19
CA ASN A 67 10.79 -16.84 -4.81
C ASN A 67 10.25 -16.04 -3.62
N ALA A 68 10.87 -16.23 -2.45
CA ALA A 68 10.51 -15.54 -1.21
C ALA A 68 10.62 -14.00 -1.32
N ILE A 69 11.55 -13.46 -2.13
CA ILE A 69 11.76 -12.02 -2.28
C ILE A 69 10.51 -11.36 -2.90
N GLY A 70 9.90 -12.00 -3.89
CA GLY A 70 8.67 -11.49 -4.51
C GLY A 70 7.54 -11.34 -3.48
N TRP A 71 7.36 -12.34 -2.63
CA TRP A 71 6.38 -12.30 -1.55
C TRP A 71 6.72 -11.29 -0.45
N LEU A 72 8.00 -11.11 -0.11
CA LEU A 72 8.45 -10.10 0.86
C LEU A 72 8.13 -8.68 0.39
N PHE A 73 8.42 -8.36 -0.87
CA PHE A 73 8.09 -7.05 -1.47
C PHE A 73 6.57 -6.81 -1.49
N LEU A 74 5.80 -7.85 -1.79
CA LEU A 74 4.34 -7.81 -1.78
C LEU A 74 3.78 -7.58 -0.36
N GLY A 75 4.30 -8.30 0.63
CA GLY A 75 3.93 -8.16 2.03
C GLY A 75 4.32 -6.80 2.62
N ALA A 76 5.51 -6.29 2.32
CA ALA A 76 5.95 -4.97 2.75
C ALA A 76 5.05 -3.86 2.20
N GLY A 77 4.72 -3.93 0.91
CA GLY A 77 3.76 -3.02 0.28
C GLY A 77 2.37 -3.07 0.90
N LEU A 78 1.88 -4.27 1.21
CA LEU A 78 0.59 -4.46 1.85
C LEU A 78 0.58 -3.86 3.26
N GLY A 79 1.63 -4.09 4.05
CA GLY A 79 1.78 -3.54 5.39
C GLY A 79 1.75 -2.01 5.39
N ALA A 80 2.53 -1.40 4.50
CA ALA A 80 2.56 0.06 4.34
C ALA A 80 1.19 0.63 3.94
N ALA A 81 0.51 0.02 2.97
CA ALA A 81 -0.81 0.48 2.53
C ALA A 81 -1.89 0.29 3.62
N LEU A 82 -1.82 -0.80 4.38
CA LEU A 82 -2.69 -1.03 5.53
C LEU A 82 -2.49 0.05 6.59
N GLU A 83 -1.24 0.26 7.02
CA GLU A 83 -0.89 1.24 8.05
C GLU A 83 -1.40 2.64 7.68
N ASP A 84 -1.12 3.09 6.47
CA ASP A 84 -1.53 4.42 5.99
C ASP A 84 -3.06 4.57 5.99
N SER A 85 -3.78 3.56 5.47
CA SER A 85 -5.25 3.56 5.46
C SER A 85 -5.87 3.55 6.87
N LEU A 86 -5.27 2.82 7.80
CA LEU A 86 -5.75 2.72 9.18
C LEU A 86 -5.47 3.99 9.97
N LEU A 87 -4.31 4.63 9.78
CA LEU A 87 -4.00 5.92 10.38
C LEU A 87 -4.94 7.01 9.85
N GLY A 88 -5.20 7.00 8.54
CA GLY A 88 -6.18 7.89 7.94
C GLY A 88 -7.58 7.73 8.54
N TYR A 89 -8.04 6.48 8.68
CA TYR A 89 -9.32 6.17 9.33
C TYR A 89 -9.36 6.62 10.80
N ALA A 90 -8.29 6.37 11.55
CA ALA A 90 -8.20 6.75 12.97
C ALA A 90 -8.17 8.27 13.18
N ALA A 91 -7.66 9.04 12.22
CA ALA A 91 -7.68 10.50 12.26
C ALA A 91 -9.02 11.12 11.81
N TYR A 92 -9.85 10.35 11.11
CA TYR A 92 -11.16 10.77 10.62
C TYR A 92 -12.26 10.67 11.69
N GLY A 93 -12.18 9.69 12.60
CA GLY A 93 -13.16 9.45 13.68
C GLY A 93 -12.87 10.26 14.93
#